data_AF-A0A662MMS8-F1
#
_entry.id   AF-A0A662MMS8-F1
#
_cell.length_a   1.000
_cell.length_b   1.000
_cell.length_c   1.000
_cell.angle_alpha   90.00
_cell.angle_beta   90.00
_cell.angle_gamma   90.00
#
_symmetry.space_group_name_H-M   'P 1'
#
loop_
_entity.id
_entity.type
_entity.pdbx_description
1 polymer ?
#
loop_
_entity_poly.entity_id
_entity_poly.type
_entity_poly.pdbx_seq_one_letter_code
_entity_poly.pdbx_strand_id
1 'polypeptide(L)'
;MKQVLSGRPRRLLLMTLIAALIILPPLLSTSASSRESDRLSSPGFEGVSTLRVVPVSSATLVNYDPEGALDDYYYIAAVPYTTFYSREDNKIVSSPVLFYTPPRETTSDEEKTLNSYPAVKYLMEDVLTVNGGSLKRINLLGFSTPPAQIGGEWKAEVVNTIEGEGPWEVSAALAKDGWKYSRVAVIAVIDPSPPQPDREISGELEGVTPSASPEKGSVEGSKMPSPVDPNEHPFT
;
A
#
# COMPACT_ATOMS: atom_id res chain seq x y z
N MET A 1 -6.06 -11.70 -86.77
CA MET A 1 -4.81 -11.72 -85.97
C MET A 1 -4.78 -10.50 -85.05
N LYS A 2 -4.38 -10.70 -83.78
CA LYS A 2 -3.99 -9.71 -82.74
C LYS A 2 -5.14 -8.96 -82.04
N GLN A 3 -5.56 -9.46 -80.86
CA GLN A 3 -5.23 -9.00 -79.48
C GLN A 3 -5.92 -7.67 -79.13
N VAL A 4 -7.07 -7.65 -78.44
CA VAL A 4 -7.27 -7.82 -76.98
C VAL A 4 -6.11 -7.25 -76.16
N LEU A 5 -6.17 -5.96 -75.82
CA LEU A 5 -5.39 -5.32 -74.75
C LEU A 5 -5.89 -3.88 -74.52
N SER A 6 -6.95 -3.69 -73.73
CA SER A 6 -7.21 -2.36 -73.13
C SER A 6 -7.77 -2.38 -71.71
N GLY A 7 -7.99 -3.57 -71.11
CA GLY A 7 -8.35 -3.70 -69.70
C GLY A 7 -7.17 -3.70 -68.72
N ARG A 8 -5.92 -3.73 -69.22
CA ARG A 8 -4.71 -3.84 -68.38
C ARG A 8 -4.41 -2.62 -67.51
N PRO A 9 -4.49 -1.35 -67.99
CA PRO A 9 -4.05 -0.23 -67.15
C PRO A 9 -4.97 0.01 -65.97
N ARG A 10 -6.29 -0.17 -66.13
CA ARG A 10 -7.27 -0.01 -65.03
C ARG A 10 -7.17 -1.11 -63.98
N ARG A 11 -6.95 -2.36 -64.39
CA ARG A 11 -6.76 -3.47 -63.44
C ARG A 11 -5.43 -3.37 -62.71
N LEU A 12 -4.36 -2.92 -63.38
CA LEU A 12 -3.07 -2.68 -62.74
C LEU A 12 -3.17 -1.53 -61.73
N LEU A 13 -3.85 -0.43 -62.09
CA LEU A 13 -4.07 0.71 -61.21
C LEU A 13 -4.91 0.34 -59.97
N LEU A 14 -5.97 -0.45 -60.17
CA LEU A 14 -6.83 -0.95 -59.10
C LEU A 14 -6.07 -1.93 -58.20
N MET A 15 -5.25 -2.82 -58.76
CA MET A 15 -4.40 -3.74 -57.99
C MET A 15 -3.33 -3.00 -57.20
N THR A 16 -2.70 -1.94 -57.75
CA THR A 16 -1.77 -1.09 -57.00
C THR A 16 -2.46 -0.30 -55.89
N LEU A 17 -3.70 0.15 -56.11
CA LEU A 17 -4.48 0.86 -55.08
C LEU A 17 -4.86 -0.08 -53.93
N ILE A 18 -5.29 -1.31 -54.24
CA ILE A 18 -5.63 -2.33 -53.24
C ILE A 18 -4.37 -2.77 -52.48
N ALA A 19 -3.26 -2.99 -53.17
CA ALA A 19 -1.99 -3.31 -52.51
C ALA A 19 -1.51 -2.18 -51.59
N ALA A 20 -1.64 -0.91 -52.03
CA ALA A 20 -1.33 0.23 -51.17
C ALA A 20 -2.26 0.29 -49.93
N LEU A 21 -3.55 0.01 -50.09
CA LEU A 21 -4.52 0.01 -48.98
C LEU A 21 -4.30 -1.11 -47.96
N ILE A 22 -3.66 -2.23 -48.36
CA ILE A 22 -3.32 -3.36 -47.47
C ILE A 22 -1.99 -3.10 -46.74
N ILE A 23 -1.07 -2.32 -47.31
CA ILE A 23 0.25 -2.01 -46.73
C ILE A 23 0.21 -0.73 -45.86
N LEU A 24 -0.78 0.15 -46.05
CA LEU A 24 -0.93 1.40 -45.27
C LEU A 24 -1.32 1.21 -43.78
N PRO A 25 -2.15 0.22 -43.38
CA PRO A 25 -2.55 0.03 -41.98
C PRO A 25 -1.40 -0.27 -41.00
N PRO A 26 -0.37 -1.09 -41.33
CA PRO A 26 0.77 -1.29 -40.43
C PRO A 26 1.72 -0.08 -40.34
N LEU A 27 1.64 0.90 -41.26
CA LEU A 27 2.44 2.14 -41.23
C LEU A 27 1.73 3.32 -40.54
N LEU A 28 0.41 3.24 -40.35
CA LEU A 28 -0.38 4.22 -39.58
C LEU A 28 -0.62 3.80 -38.11
N SER A 29 -0.23 2.58 -37.73
CA SER A 29 -0.40 2.05 -36.36
C SER A 29 0.80 2.29 -35.43
N THR A 30 1.82 3.04 -35.84
CA THR A 30 2.94 3.45 -34.97
C THR A 30 2.79 4.90 -34.50
N SER A 31 1.72 5.18 -33.78
CA SER A 31 1.64 6.27 -32.80
C SER A 31 0.56 6.02 -31.75
N ALA A 32 0.48 4.77 -31.26
CA ALA A 32 -0.05 4.47 -29.94
C ALA A 32 1.12 4.23 -28.96
N SER A 33 2.17 5.06 -29.05
CA SER A 33 3.09 5.22 -27.94
C SER A 33 2.39 6.10 -26.89
N SER A 34 1.94 5.45 -25.83
CA SER A 34 1.94 6.00 -24.47
C SER A 34 1.35 7.40 -24.30
N ARG A 35 0.02 7.52 -24.37
CA ARG A 35 -0.72 8.46 -23.52
C ARG A 35 -1.24 7.73 -22.28
N GLU A 36 -0.32 7.08 -21.57
CA GLU A 36 -0.54 6.57 -20.22
C GLU A 36 0.05 7.52 -19.17
N SER A 37 0.65 8.64 -19.59
CA SER A 37 1.24 9.64 -18.68
C SER A 37 0.29 10.75 -18.24
N ASP A 38 -0.99 10.74 -18.63
CA ASP A 38 -1.92 11.85 -18.33
C ASP A 38 -3.13 11.44 -17.47
N ARG A 39 -3.22 10.17 -17.06
CA ARG A 39 -4.17 9.74 -16.01
C ARG A 39 -3.63 9.90 -14.59
N LEU A 40 -2.32 10.18 -14.43
CA LEU A 40 -1.71 10.51 -13.14
C LEU A 40 -1.75 12.02 -12.84
N SER A 41 -2.31 12.82 -13.74
CA SER A 41 -2.60 14.25 -13.57
C SER A 41 -3.87 14.51 -12.74
N SER A 42 -4.33 13.56 -11.92
CA SER A 42 -5.32 13.87 -10.90
C SER A 42 -4.69 14.89 -9.95
N PRO A 43 -5.25 16.10 -9.76
CA PRO A 43 -4.81 16.96 -8.67
C PRO A 43 -5.05 16.17 -7.39
N GLY A 44 -3.96 15.80 -6.70
CA GLY A 44 -4.08 15.14 -5.40
C GLY A 44 -4.94 15.97 -4.46
N PHE A 45 -5.57 15.33 -3.49
CA PHE A 45 -6.41 16.00 -2.50
C PHE A 45 -5.67 17.18 -1.86
N GLU A 46 -6.16 18.41 -2.09
CA GLU A 46 -5.73 19.58 -1.33
C GLU A 46 -6.15 19.36 0.14
N GLY A 47 -5.18 19.34 1.06
CA GLY A 47 -5.45 19.51 2.50
C GLY A 47 -4.98 18.41 3.46
N VAL A 48 -4.59 17.22 3.00
CA VAL A 48 -4.10 16.14 3.90
C VAL A 48 -2.58 15.94 3.82
N SER A 49 -1.98 16.19 2.66
CA SER A 49 -0.53 16.13 2.46
C SER A 49 -0.02 17.43 1.84
N THR A 50 1.15 17.89 2.29
CA THR A 50 1.86 19.05 1.72
C THR A 50 2.45 18.77 0.34
N LEU A 51 2.54 17.49 -0.04
CA LEU A 51 3.07 17.03 -1.31
C LEU A 51 2.06 16.12 -2.02
N ARG A 52 2.18 16.02 -3.35
CA ARG A 52 1.43 15.03 -4.13
C ARG A 52 1.80 13.62 -3.65
N VAL A 53 0.80 12.85 -3.24
CA VAL A 53 0.94 11.42 -2.93
C VAL A 53 0.54 10.60 -4.16
N VAL A 54 1.41 9.70 -4.59
CA VAL A 54 1.18 8.78 -5.71
C VAL A 54 1.09 7.36 -5.14
N PRO A 55 -0.10 6.71 -5.21
CA PRO A 55 -0.23 5.35 -4.74
C PRO A 55 0.55 4.40 -5.67
N VAL A 56 1.22 3.40 -5.09
CA VAL A 56 1.79 2.29 -5.85
C VAL A 56 0.83 1.11 -5.88
N SER A 57 1.01 0.25 -6.89
CA SER A 57 0.24 -0.98 -7.06
C SER A 57 0.69 -2.07 -6.08
N SER A 58 0.61 -1.77 -4.79
CA SER A 58 0.88 -2.72 -3.72
C SER A 58 0.09 -2.45 -2.46
N ALA A 59 0.00 -3.46 -1.60
CA ALA A 59 -0.51 -3.35 -0.24
C ALA A 59 0.34 -4.21 0.68
N THR A 60 0.47 -3.78 1.94
CA THR A 60 1.16 -4.54 2.98
C THR A 60 0.16 -4.92 4.06
N LEU A 61 0.01 -6.21 4.32
CA LEU A 61 -0.84 -6.74 5.37
C LEU A 61 0.05 -7.21 6.53
N VAL A 62 -0.34 -6.85 7.75
CA VAL A 62 0.27 -7.29 9.00
C VAL A 62 -0.73 -8.20 9.70
N ASN A 63 -0.32 -9.40 10.06
CA ASN A 63 -1.18 -10.32 10.79
C ASN A 63 -1.43 -9.78 12.20
N TYR A 64 -2.68 -9.46 12.52
CA TYR A 64 -3.04 -8.88 13.82
C TYR A 64 -2.88 -9.90 14.94
N ASP A 65 -2.23 -9.50 16.03
CA ASP A 65 -2.01 -10.29 17.24
C ASP A 65 -2.59 -9.54 18.45
N PRO A 66 -3.74 -9.98 19.01
CA PRO A 66 -4.36 -9.29 20.13
C PRO A 66 -3.64 -9.47 21.47
N GLU A 67 -2.73 -10.44 21.60
CA GLU A 67 -2.08 -10.79 22.86
C GLU A 67 -0.63 -10.30 22.92
N GLY A 68 0.02 -10.18 21.76
CA GLY A 68 1.38 -9.67 21.61
C GLY A 68 1.45 -8.20 21.20
N ALA A 69 2.68 -7.70 21.06
CA ALA A 69 2.98 -6.39 20.47
C ALA A 69 3.83 -6.52 19.20
N LEU A 70 4.00 -7.76 18.71
CA LEU A 70 4.93 -8.04 17.62
C LEU A 70 4.40 -7.53 16.28
N ASP A 71 3.10 -7.62 16.07
CA ASP A 71 2.39 -7.05 14.94
C ASP A 71 2.48 -5.51 14.92
N ASP A 72 2.42 -4.85 16.08
CA ASP A 72 2.66 -3.40 16.19
C ASP A 72 4.06 -3.02 15.70
N TYR A 73 5.10 -3.77 16.12
CA TYR A 73 6.45 -3.55 15.63
C TYR A 73 6.56 -3.78 14.12
N TYR A 74 5.89 -4.80 13.59
CA TYR A 74 5.85 -5.07 12.15
C TYR A 74 5.17 -3.94 11.37
N TYR A 75 4.06 -3.43 11.91
CA TYR A 75 3.36 -2.28 11.34
C TYR A 75 4.26 -1.05 11.29
N ILE A 76 4.90 -0.70 12.42
CA ILE A 76 5.81 0.45 12.49
C ILE A 76 6.99 0.27 11.52
N ALA A 77 7.57 -0.93 11.42
CA ALA A 77 8.65 -1.22 10.49
C ALA A 77 8.19 -1.14 9.01
N ALA A 78 6.94 -1.47 8.72
CA ALA A 78 6.37 -1.41 7.38
C ALA A 78 6.09 0.02 6.89
N VAL A 79 5.85 0.99 7.78
CA VAL A 79 5.60 2.39 7.40
C VAL A 79 6.73 2.99 6.54
N PRO A 80 8.00 3.01 6.98
CA PRO A 80 9.11 3.53 6.17
C PRO A 80 9.47 2.61 4.99
N TYR A 81 8.99 1.35 4.98
CA TYR A 81 9.14 0.44 3.84
C TYR A 81 8.10 0.70 2.74
N THR A 82 6.94 1.28 3.08
CA THR A 82 5.83 1.48 2.14
C THR A 82 5.66 2.93 1.69
N THR A 83 6.33 3.88 2.34
CA THR A 83 6.19 5.31 2.04
C THR A 83 7.55 5.96 1.81
N PHE A 84 7.74 6.58 0.65
CA PHE A 84 9.00 7.21 0.26
C PHE A 84 8.80 8.58 -0.35
N TYR A 85 9.72 9.49 -0.06
CA TYR A 85 9.80 10.78 -0.73
C TYR A 85 10.76 10.70 -1.93
N SER A 86 10.24 10.90 -3.15
CA SER A 86 11.05 11.11 -4.34
C SER A 86 11.44 12.59 -4.42
N ARG A 87 12.71 12.89 -4.09
CA ARG A 87 13.26 14.25 -4.19
C ARG A 87 13.31 14.76 -5.63
N GLU A 88 13.59 13.88 -6.59
CA GLU A 88 13.68 14.22 -8.02
C GLU A 88 12.33 14.68 -8.57
N ASP A 89 11.26 13.97 -8.18
CA ASP A 89 9.91 14.26 -8.66
C ASP A 89 9.09 15.16 -7.72
N ASN A 90 9.64 15.54 -6.57
CA ASN A 90 8.96 16.27 -5.49
C ASN A 90 7.58 15.67 -5.12
N LYS A 91 7.53 14.34 -4.93
CA LYS A 91 6.30 13.60 -4.62
C LYS A 91 6.54 12.54 -3.56
N ILE A 92 5.48 12.17 -2.85
CA ILE A 92 5.45 10.99 -1.98
C ILE A 92 4.91 9.82 -2.79
N VAL A 93 5.55 8.67 -2.67
CA VAL A 93 5.13 7.40 -3.24
C VAL A 93 4.74 6.51 -2.07
N SER A 94 3.52 5.98 -2.06
CA SER A 94 3.04 5.19 -0.91
C SER A 94 2.13 4.02 -1.27
N SER A 95 2.11 3.00 -0.40
CA SER A 95 1.09 1.95 -0.36
C SER A 95 0.52 1.81 1.05
N PRO A 96 -0.73 1.35 1.20
CA PRO A 96 -1.30 1.12 2.52
C PRO A 96 -0.58 -0.01 3.28
N VAL A 97 -0.52 0.17 4.60
CA VAL A 97 -0.17 -0.86 5.59
C VAL A 97 -1.42 -1.11 6.44
N LEU A 98 -1.87 -2.36 6.54
CA LEU A 98 -3.12 -2.72 7.19
C LEU A 98 -2.94 -3.89 8.14
N PHE A 99 -3.49 -3.78 9.34
CA PHE A 99 -3.73 -4.93 10.19
C PHE A 99 -4.82 -5.81 9.56
N TYR A 100 -4.55 -7.09 9.44
CA TYR A 100 -5.46 -8.08 8.90
C TYR A 100 -5.96 -8.97 10.02
N THR A 101 -7.28 -9.14 10.08
CA THR A 101 -7.96 -10.17 10.85
C THR A 101 -8.71 -11.09 9.89
N PRO A 102 -8.81 -12.41 10.17
CA PRO A 102 -9.57 -13.31 9.33
C PRO A 102 -11.07 -12.97 9.34
N PRO A 103 -11.80 -13.27 8.25
CA PRO A 103 -13.25 -13.15 8.25
C PRO A 103 -13.86 -13.98 9.37
N ARG A 104 -14.77 -13.36 10.11
CA ARG A 104 -15.58 -14.02 11.12
C ARG A 104 -17.03 -13.57 10.99
N GLU A 105 -17.93 -14.53 11.11
CA GLU A 105 -19.37 -14.25 11.23
C GLU A 105 -19.62 -13.78 12.66
N THR A 106 -20.12 -12.56 12.82
CA THR A 106 -20.43 -11.96 14.12
C THR A 106 -21.93 -11.80 14.27
N THR A 107 -22.48 -12.33 15.35
CA THR A 107 -23.94 -12.39 15.55
C THR A 107 -24.48 -11.23 16.39
N SER A 108 -23.66 -10.64 17.26
CA SER A 108 -24.02 -9.47 18.07
C SER A 108 -23.46 -8.17 17.46
N ASP A 109 -24.09 -7.04 17.79
CA ASP A 109 -23.64 -5.73 17.30
C ASP A 109 -22.32 -5.29 17.98
N GLU A 110 -22.08 -5.70 19.22
CA GLU A 110 -20.80 -5.48 19.92
C GLU A 110 -19.64 -6.24 19.28
N GLU A 111 -19.86 -7.47 18.81
CA GLU A 111 -18.81 -8.21 18.10
C GLU A 111 -18.51 -7.61 16.73
N LYS A 112 -19.51 -7.05 16.06
CA LYS A 112 -19.34 -6.38 14.77
C LYS A 112 -18.44 -5.14 14.89
N THR A 113 -18.56 -4.37 15.96
CA THR A 113 -17.71 -3.16 16.15
C THR A 113 -16.24 -3.53 16.40
N LEU A 114 -15.98 -4.71 16.97
CA LEU A 114 -14.64 -5.25 17.18
C LEU A 114 -14.10 -6.04 15.97
N ASN A 115 -14.86 -6.15 14.88
CA ASN A 115 -14.46 -6.88 13.69
C ASN A 115 -13.86 -5.92 12.66
N SER A 116 -12.52 -5.91 12.53
CA SER A 116 -11.83 -5.04 11.57
C SER A 116 -11.85 -5.57 10.13
N TYR A 117 -12.14 -6.86 9.91
CA TYR A 117 -12.10 -7.47 8.57
C TYR A 117 -12.96 -6.74 7.52
N PRO A 118 -14.22 -6.33 7.79
CA PRO A 118 -15.01 -5.59 6.81
C PRO A 118 -14.32 -4.30 6.34
N ALA A 119 -13.68 -3.56 7.25
CA ALA A 119 -12.97 -2.33 6.89
C ALA A 119 -11.74 -2.63 6.02
N VAL A 120 -10.96 -3.66 6.38
CA VAL A 120 -9.81 -4.12 5.58
C VAL A 120 -10.26 -4.55 4.19
N LYS A 121 -11.36 -5.30 4.11
CA LYS A 121 -11.94 -5.76 2.85
C LYS A 121 -12.32 -4.59 1.94
N TYR A 122 -13.10 -3.62 2.45
CA TYR A 122 -13.49 -2.45 1.66
C TYR A 122 -12.29 -1.65 1.17
N LEU A 123 -11.30 -1.43 2.04
CA LEU A 123 -10.09 -0.71 1.64
C LEU A 123 -9.30 -1.48 0.59
N MET A 124 -9.19 -2.81 0.70
CA MET A 124 -8.51 -3.64 -0.31
C MET A 124 -9.26 -3.63 -1.65
N GLU A 125 -10.60 -3.63 -1.65
CA GLU A 125 -11.42 -3.48 -2.85
C GLU A 125 -11.18 -2.14 -3.54
N ASP A 126 -11.09 -1.05 -2.77
CA ASP A 126 -10.76 0.28 -3.30
C ASP A 126 -9.35 0.29 -3.89
N VAL A 127 -8.36 -0.26 -3.18
CA VAL A 127 -6.97 -0.34 -3.61
C VAL A 127 -6.83 -1.17 -4.89
N LEU A 128 -7.56 -2.28 -5.02
CA LEU A 128 -7.62 -3.06 -6.26
C LEU A 128 -8.29 -2.26 -7.38
N THR A 129 -9.39 -1.59 -7.11
CA THR A 129 -10.17 -0.82 -8.09
C THR A 129 -9.32 0.28 -8.71
N VAL A 130 -8.60 1.06 -7.90
CA VAL A 130 -7.70 2.12 -8.41
C VAL A 130 -6.50 1.56 -9.20
N ASN A 131 -6.18 0.28 -9.01
CA ASN A 131 -5.11 -0.44 -9.72
C ASN A 131 -5.62 -1.33 -10.87
N GLY A 132 -6.90 -1.22 -11.28
CA GLY A 132 -7.44 -1.97 -12.41
C GLY A 132 -7.79 -3.43 -12.10
N GLY A 133 -8.02 -3.77 -10.84
CA GLY A 133 -8.50 -5.07 -10.37
C GLY A 133 -7.42 -6.07 -9.95
N SER A 134 -6.14 -5.68 -10.02
CA SER A 134 -5.02 -6.48 -9.50
C SER A 134 -3.86 -5.61 -9.05
N LEU A 135 -3.13 -6.05 -8.03
CA LEU A 135 -1.92 -5.39 -7.56
C LEU A 135 -0.66 -6.00 -8.20
N LYS A 136 0.40 -5.23 -8.32
CA LYS A 136 1.73 -5.80 -8.64
C LYS A 136 2.26 -6.62 -7.46
N ARG A 137 1.96 -6.21 -6.22
CA ARG A 137 2.48 -6.89 -5.03
C ARG A 137 1.54 -6.84 -3.83
N ILE A 138 1.42 -7.95 -3.11
CA ILE A 138 0.95 -7.95 -1.72
C ILE A 138 2.09 -8.46 -0.84
N ASN A 139 2.45 -7.69 0.19
CA ASN A 139 3.40 -8.11 1.22
C ASN A 139 2.64 -8.60 2.45
N LEU A 140 3.09 -9.71 3.04
CA LEU A 140 2.51 -10.34 4.21
C LEU A 140 3.54 -10.38 5.33
N LEU A 141 3.27 -9.73 6.45
CA LEU A 141 4.15 -9.70 7.63
C LEU A 141 3.51 -10.47 8.79
N GLY A 142 4.26 -11.38 9.40
CA GLY A 142 3.78 -12.17 10.54
C GLY A 142 2.78 -13.28 10.17
N PHE A 143 2.72 -13.67 8.89
CA PHE A 143 1.86 -14.76 8.42
C PHE A 143 2.64 -16.06 8.31
N SER A 144 2.17 -17.10 9.00
CA SER A 144 2.64 -18.49 8.79
C SER A 144 2.11 -19.07 7.48
N THR A 145 0.94 -18.62 7.03
CA THR A 145 0.32 -19.02 5.75
C THR A 145 -0.45 -17.83 5.19
N PRO A 146 -0.40 -17.58 3.87
CA PRO A 146 -1.20 -16.53 3.25
C PRO A 146 -2.70 -16.66 3.53
N PRO A 147 -3.41 -15.54 3.75
CA PRO A 147 -4.87 -15.54 3.84
C PRO A 147 -5.55 -16.15 2.62
N ALA A 148 -6.69 -16.82 2.81
CA ALA A 148 -7.45 -17.45 1.72
C ALA A 148 -7.96 -16.45 0.65
N GLN A 149 -8.08 -15.18 1.01
CA GLN A 149 -8.46 -14.08 0.12
C GLN A 149 -7.38 -13.82 -0.94
N ILE A 150 -6.11 -14.12 -0.64
CA ILE A 150 -4.98 -13.90 -1.53
C ILE A 150 -5.05 -14.88 -2.71
N GLY A 151 -4.94 -14.35 -3.94
CA GLY A 151 -5.03 -15.13 -5.19
C GLY A 151 -6.47 -15.40 -5.65
N GLY A 152 -7.45 -15.28 -4.76
CA GLY A 152 -8.88 -15.30 -5.08
C GLY A 152 -9.43 -13.88 -5.24
N GLU A 153 -9.95 -13.34 -4.13
CA GLU A 153 -10.54 -12.00 -4.05
C GLU A 153 -9.48 -10.91 -4.24
N TRP A 154 -8.33 -11.06 -3.59
CA TRP A 154 -7.22 -10.11 -3.64
C TRP A 154 -6.13 -10.62 -4.56
N LYS A 155 -6.18 -10.18 -5.82
CA LYS A 155 -5.27 -10.60 -6.88
C LYS A 155 -3.98 -9.77 -6.83
N ALA A 156 -2.85 -10.46 -6.88
CA ALA A 156 -1.56 -9.83 -7.05
C ALA A 156 -0.65 -10.64 -7.99
N GLU A 157 0.22 -9.96 -8.74
CA GLU A 157 1.26 -10.62 -9.55
C GLU A 157 2.29 -11.32 -8.66
N VAL A 158 2.64 -10.69 -7.54
CA VAL A 158 3.59 -11.22 -6.55
C VAL A 158 2.97 -11.17 -5.16
N VAL A 159 3.03 -12.29 -4.46
CA VAL A 159 2.74 -12.36 -3.02
C VAL A 159 4.06 -12.63 -2.33
N ASN A 160 4.46 -11.73 -1.44
CA ASN A 160 5.73 -11.81 -0.73
C ASN A 160 5.47 -11.95 0.76
N THR A 161 5.86 -13.07 1.34
CA THR A 161 5.83 -13.26 2.80
C THR A 161 7.18 -12.83 3.37
N ILE A 162 7.15 -11.89 4.30
CA ILE A 162 8.33 -11.43 5.01
C ILE A 162 8.33 -12.12 6.37
N GLU A 163 9.28 -13.04 6.53
CA GLU A 163 9.46 -13.86 7.72
C GLU A 163 10.44 -13.19 8.70
N GLY A 164 10.23 -13.43 9.99
CA GLY A 164 11.11 -13.02 11.07
C GLY A 164 10.50 -13.36 12.43
N GLU A 165 11.32 -13.68 13.41
CA GLU A 165 10.86 -14.04 14.77
C GLU A 165 10.76 -12.82 15.70
N GLY A 166 11.23 -11.65 15.24
CA GLY A 166 11.29 -10.44 16.04
C GLY A 166 11.32 -9.16 15.20
N PRO A 167 11.25 -7.99 15.87
CA PRO A 167 11.25 -6.68 15.21
C PRO A 167 12.50 -6.45 14.35
N TRP A 168 13.65 -6.95 14.79
CA TRP A 168 14.92 -6.80 14.11
C TRP A 168 14.96 -7.57 12.79
N GLU A 169 14.57 -8.83 12.81
CA GLU A 169 14.57 -9.72 11.65
C GLU A 169 13.64 -9.19 10.57
N VAL A 170 12.43 -8.77 10.95
CA VAL A 170 11.45 -8.21 10.00
C VAL A 170 11.94 -6.87 9.45
N SER A 171 12.50 -5.98 10.28
CA SER A 171 13.06 -4.72 9.81
C SER A 171 14.21 -4.94 8.81
N ALA A 172 15.11 -5.87 9.11
CA ALA A 172 16.22 -6.23 8.22
C ALA A 172 15.71 -6.84 6.90
N ALA A 173 14.68 -7.69 6.94
CA ALA A 173 14.08 -8.28 5.76
C ALA A 173 13.38 -7.23 4.88
N LEU A 174 12.61 -6.30 5.48
CA LEU A 174 12.00 -5.16 4.79
C LEU A 174 13.05 -4.27 4.13
N ALA A 175 14.12 -3.91 4.85
CA ALA A 175 15.21 -3.11 4.30
C ALA A 175 15.91 -3.84 3.13
N LYS A 176 16.14 -5.15 3.25
CA LYS A 176 16.75 -5.95 2.18
C LYS A 176 15.85 -6.05 0.95
N ASP A 177 14.55 -6.19 1.11
CA ASP A 177 13.60 -6.26 -0.01
C ASP A 177 13.42 -4.89 -0.69
N GLY A 178 13.09 -3.87 0.10
CA GLY A 178 12.65 -2.56 -0.38
C GLY A 178 13.80 -1.60 -0.68
N TRP A 179 14.90 -1.69 0.07
CA TRP A 179 15.98 -0.70 0.02
C TRP A 179 17.29 -1.24 -0.56
N LYS A 180 17.30 -2.44 -1.15
CA LYS A 180 18.50 -3.02 -1.79
C LYS A 180 19.20 -2.12 -2.80
N TYR A 181 18.47 -1.20 -3.44
CA TYR A 181 19.03 -0.25 -4.41
C TYR A 181 19.07 1.20 -3.87
N SER A 182 18.67 1.40 -2.61
CA SER A 182 18.73 2.71 -1.98
C SER A 182 20.17 3.08 -1.65
N ARG A 183 20.50 4.36 -1.86
CA ARG A 183 21.78 4.94 -1.41
C ARG A 183 21.71 5.45 0.04
N VAL A 184 20.52 5.45 0.63
CA VAL A 184 20.24 5.99 1.97
C VAL A 184 19.40 4.97 2.73
N ALA A 185 19.76 4.69 3.99
CA ALA A 185 19.00 3.83 4.88
C ALA A 185 18.64 4.61 6.15
N VAL A 186 17.42 4.39 6.67
CA VAL A 186 17.01 4.87 7.99
C VAL A 186 17.26 3.74 8.99
N ILE A 187 18.03 4.02 10.04
CA ILE A 187 18.33 3.07 11.10
C ILE A 187 17.47 3.44 12.31
N ALA A 188 16.53 2.57 12.67
CA ALA A 188 15.83 2.65 13.95
C ALA A 188 16.59 1.81 14.98
N VAL A 189 17.03 2.43 16.06
CA VAL A 189 17.67 1.73 17.19
C VAL A 189 16.56 1.35 18.17
N ILE A 190 16.26 0.05 18.25
CA ILE A 190 15.33 -0.51 19.23
C ILE A 190 16.18 -1.09 20.37
N ASP A 191 15.85 -0.73 21.61
CA ASP A 191 16.41 -1.41 22.78
C ASP A 191 15.87 -2.85 22.81
N PRO A 192 16.71 -3.90 22.70
CA PRO A 192 16.24 -5.29 22.72
C PRO A 192 15.61 -5.70 24.05
N SER A 193 15.85 -4.93 25.11
CA SER A 193 15.29 -5.15 26.45
C SER A 193 14.75 -3.81 26.97
N PRO A 194 13.65 -3.29 26.38
CA PRO A 194 13.11 -2.02 26.82
C PRO A 194 12.82 -2.11 28.32
N PRO A 195 13.18 -1.09 29.12
CA PRO A 195 12.91 -1.10 30.55
C PRO A 195 11.42 -1.36 30.76
N GLN A 196 11.09 -2.32 31.63
CA GLN A 196 9.70 -2.52 32.01
C GLN A 196 9.19 -1.21 32.61
N PRO A 197 7.92 -0.82 32.36
CA PRO A 197 7.40 0.41 32.89
C PRO A 197 7.45 0.39 34.42
N ASP A 198 8.44 1.08 35.00
CA ASP A 198 8.73 1.07 36.44
C ASP A 198 7.68 1.80 37.29
N ARG A 199 6.60 2.30 36.68
CA ARG A 199 5.61 3.16 37.35
C ARG A 199 4.20 2.89 36.86
N GLU A 200 3.41 2.29 37.74
CA GLU A 200 1.96 2.47 37.75
C GLU A 200 1.67 3.94 38.11
N ILE A 201 0.96 4.64 37.24
CA ILE A 201 0.44 5.98 37.53
C ILE A 201 -1.08 5.86 37.48
N SER A 202 -1.72 6.04 38.63
CA SER A 202 -3.17 6.17 38.71
C SER A 202 -3.57 7.63 38.56
N GLY A 203 -4.65 7.88 37.82
CA GLY A 203 -5.27 9.19 37.67
C GLY A 203 -6.79 9.04 37.71
N GLU A 204 -7.47 10.01 38.31
CA GLU A 204 -8.93 10.06 38.37
C GLU A 204 -9.40 11.19 37.45
N LEU A 205 -10.32 10.88 36.54
CA LEU A 205 -10.98 11.86 35.68
C LEU A 205 -12.33 12.22 36.31
N GLU A 206 -12.44 13.39 36.92
CA GLU A 206 -13.72 13.94 37.36
C GLU A 206 -14.32 14.83 36.25
N GLY A 207 -15.54 14.49 35.84
CA GLY A 207 -16.34 15.28 34.91
C GLY A 207 -17.82 15.06 35.18
N VAL A 208 -18.65 16.06 34.89
CA VAL A 208 -20.11 15.96 34.97
C VAL A 208 -20.64 15.80 33.55
N THR A 209 -21.04 14.58 33.17
CA THR A 209 -21.83 14.34 31.97
C THR A 209 -23.27 14.79 32.22
N PRO A 210 -23.82 15.78 31.48
CA PRO A 210 -25.22 16.13 31.63
C PRO A 210 -26.07 14.90 31.29
N SER A 211 -26.89 14.46 32.25
CA SER A 211 -27.89 13.39 32.13
C SER A 211 -27.45 11.93 32.38
N ALA A 212 -26.23 11.66 32.84
CA ALA A 212 -25.87 10.32 33.35
C ALA A 212 -25.55 10.37 34.85
N SER A 213 -26.12 9.43 35.61
CA SER A 213 -25.73 9.21 37.01
C SER A 213 -24.22 8.95 37.10
N PRO A 214 -23.52 9.44 38.13
CA PRO A 214 -22.08 9.30 38.21
C PRO A 214 -21.70 7.82 38.40
N GLU A 215 -21.21 7.20 37.33
CA GLU A 215 -20.37 6.01 37.45
C GLU A 215 -18.94 6.47 37.70
N LYS A 216 -18.40 6.11 38.86
CA LYS A 216 -16.97 6.24 39.12
C LYS A 216 -16.26 5.12 38.37
N GLY A 217 -15.37 5.49 37.44
CA GLY A 217 -14.50 4.55 36.75
C GLY A 217 -13.05 4.93 36.95
N SER A 218 -12.22 3.96 37.32
CA SER A 218 -10.76 4.08 37.25
C SER A 218 -10.31 3.60 35.88
N VAL A 219 -9.50 4.38 35.18
CA VAL A 219 -8.81 3.94 33.96
C VAL A 219 -7.36 3.71 34.32
N GLU A 220 -6.94 2.45 34.27
CA GLU A 220 -5.54 2.08 34.35
C GLU A 220 -5.00 1.92 32.94
N GLY A 221 -3.83 2.51 32.68
CA GLY A 221 -3.16 2.41 31.39
C GLY A 221 -1.68 2.74 31.53
N SER A 222 -0.85 2.07 30.74
CA SER A 222 0.57 2.36 30.63
C SER A 222 0.81 3.31 29.47
N LYS A 223 1.60 4.37 29.70
CA LYS A 223 2.09 5.28 28.63
C LYS A 223 3.62 5.31 28.67
N MET A 224 4.25 5.16 27.52
CA MET A 224 5.69 5.41 27.34
C MET A 224 6.02 6.92 27.52
N PRO A 225 7.29 7.28 27.79
CA PRO A 225 7.66 8.65 28.12
C PRO A 225 7.31 9.63 26.98
N SER A 226 7.01 10.87 27.40
CA SER A 226 6.82 12.05 26.55
C SER A 226 7.87 12.14 25.44
N PRO A 227 7.56 12.74 24.26
CA PRO A 227 8.57 12.99 23.23
C PRO A 227 9.81 13.60 23.87
N VAL A 228 10.94 12.93 23.74
CA VAL A 228 12.23 13.52 24.08
C VAL A 228 12.38 14.74 23.18
N ASP A 229 12.59 15.93 23.75
CA ASP A 229 12.93 17.10 22.95
C ASP A 229 14.14 16.75 22.07
N PRO A 230 14.10 17.04 20.76
CA PRO A 230 15.15 16.63 19.85
C PRO A 230 16.49 17.22 20.30
N ASN A 231 17.49 16.36 20.49
CA ASN A 231 18.87 16.82 20.61
C ASN A 231 19.32 17.31 19.22
N GLU A 232 19.43 18.62 19.07
CA GLU A 232 20.06 19.22 17.89
C GLU A 232 21.57 18.97 17.94
N HIS A 233 22.07 18.20 16.98
CA HIS A 233 23.51 18.12 16.73
C HIS A 233 23.92 19.29 15.82
N PRO A 234 24.90 20.12 16.21
CA PRO A 234 25.46 21.11 15.31
C PRO A 234 26.27 20.38 14.23
N PHE A 235 25.73 20.33 13.01
CA PHE A 235 26.52 20.01 11.84
C PHE A 235 27.46 21.19 11.58
N THR A 236 28.74 21.00 11.93
CA THR A 236 29.85 21.83 11.45
C THR A 236 30.47 21.17 10.23
#